data_AF-A0A1M2W4H0-F1
#
_entry.id   AF-A0A1M2W4H0-F1
#
_cell.length_a   1.000
_cell.length_b   1.000
_cell.length_c   1.000
_cell.angle_alpha   90.00
_cell.angle_beta   90.00
_cell.angle_gamma   90.00
#
_symmetry.space_group_name_H-M   'P 1'
#
loop_
_entity.id
_entity.type
_entity.pdbx_description
1 polymer ?
#
loop_
_entity_poly.entity_id
_entity_poly.type
_entity_poly.pdbx_seq_one_letter_code
_entity_poly.pdbx_strand_id
1 'polypeptide(L)'
;MTHTHHLEHEDVCQVVASGDEPPCLQPGHRGWISTRLPLCETHNNQYRQRTAEYKATSSRAGNLYTRVTSARDLHDDENLNLTDVEEAMETASCCIETLSKEICQRKDHHMRFFAQIDDKHKRWIDMRQDQKCKVEDIAAQLRQLKSILVDNQRRLQEERALAEEKRIADVRIAEETRLAEESRRLAEECRLAEETVRLAEETILADQQSTLTSHMRLAEQHLEEERRTFVEAHRRQREAEHQSSRVPSAKPLPDFDTKSHHYNRSSSSAMTTRDPPKAAPPVCVAYHEHASKHGRVRCAKEALHRATSNPRCQQHGDEYDRVLSELRTTQGQAGAHRKLVENVHSIHMKRCYGLHTTYTLVQVTQSIADVTWYLSLADTIKVLSTTLRRLEGYPHPRISHSTAGTTTLPIPLGRDDTEDLLAELKNAQSKLLRLPYERATKLKIAMPAQQNCNQVVAAEDRNPVTSPTTPPLHPSESKDKDGDRVGAKVVSSNSFGCGTVY
;
A
#
# COMPACT_ATOMS: atom_id res chain seq x y z
N MET A 1 -68.39 -10.23 -46.53
CA MET A 1 -67.20 -10.10 -45.68
C MET A 1 -66.01 -9.85 -46.58
N THR A 2 -65.51 -8.62 -46.63
CA THR A 2 -64.31 -8.28 -47.42
C THR A 2 -63.08 -8.55 -46.58
N HIS A 3 -62.29 -9.57 -46.96
CA HIS A 3 -60.93 -9.69 -46.45
C HIS A 3 -60.10 -8.54 -47.03
N THR A 4 -59.95 -7.46 -46.26
CA THR A 4 -58.83 -6.54 -46.43
C THR A 4 -57.57 -7.35 -46.16
N HIS A 5 -56.91 -7.79 -47.24
CA HIS A 5 -55.49 -8.10 -47.16
C HIS A 5 -54.81 -6.84 -46.62
N HIS A 6 -54.31 -6.89 -45.39
CA HIS A 6 -53.27 -5.97 -45.00
C HIS A 6 -52.14 -6.23 -45.99
N LEU A 7 -51.85 -5.23 -46.84
CA LEU A 7 -50.65 -5.24 -47.65
C LEU A 7 -49.50 -5.51 -46.70
N GLU A 8 -48.78 -6.61 -46.96
CA GLU A 8 -47.56 -6.92 -46.23
C GLU A 8 -46.62 -5.76 -46.51
N HIS A 9 -46.45 -4.89 -45.50
CA HIS A 9 -45.45 -3.84 -45.56
C HIS A 9 -44.12 -4.57 -45.65
N GLU A 10 -43.56 -4.65 -46.85
CA GLU A 10 -42.21 -5.14 -47.08
C GLU A 10 -41.31 -4.44 -46.06
N ASP A 11 -40.57 -5.23 -45.28
CA ASP A 11 -39.92 -4.76 -44.07
C ASP A 11 -38.66 -3.93 -44.42
N VAL A 12 -38.87 -2.72 -44.95
CA VAL A 12 -37.81 -1.79 -45.37
C VAL A 12 -36.78 -1.61 -44.26
N CYS A 13 -35.49 -1.63 -44.63
CA CYS A 13 -34.35 -1.62 -43.73
C CYS A 13 -34.42 -0.49 -42.67
N GLN A 14 -34.72 -0.86 -41.41
CA GLN A 14 -34.87 0.05 -40.26
C GLN A 14 -33.52 0.51 -39.69
N VAL A 15 -32.59 0.92 -40.55
CA VAL A 15 -31.38 1.63 -40.15
C VAL A 15 -31.71 3.11 -39.90
N VAL A 16 -31.05 3.71 -38.91
CA VAL A 16 -31.19 5.16 -38.67
C VAL A 16 -30.18 5.88 -39.56
N ALA A 17 -30.69 6.72 -40.46
CA ALA A 17 -29.87 7.62 -41.29
C ALA A 17 -28.96 8.50 -40.41
N SER A 18 -27.74 8.78 -40.89
CA SER A 18 -26.74 9.51 -40.11
C SER A 18 -26.32 10.78 -40.84
N GLY A 19 -26.70 11.94 -40.31
CA GLY A 19 -26.58 13.21 -41.03
C GLY A 19 -27.52 13.25 -42.23
N ASP A 20 -27.02 13.72 -43.38
CA ASP A 20 -27.77 13.91 -44.62
C ASP A 20 -27.96 12.63 -45.47
N GLU A 21 -27.69 11.46 -44.90
CA GLU A 21 -27.84 10.17 -45.60
C GLU A 21 -29.32 9.85 -45.88
N PRO A 22 -29.71 9.47 -47.11
CA PRO A 22 -31.08 9.11 -47.41
C PRO A 22 -31.51 7.80 -46.71
N PRO A 23 -32.79 7.66 -46.30
CA PRO A 23 -33.30 6.42 -45.72
C PRO A 23 -33.07 5.19 -46.63
N CYS A 24 -32.69 4.06 -46.04
CA CYS A 24 -32.36 2.86 -46.81
C CYS A 24 -33.62 2.14 -47.33
N LEU A 25 -33.98 2.39 -48.59
CA LEU A 25 -35.14 1.79 -49.27
C LEU A 25 -34.98 0.30 -49.64
N GLN A 26 -33.97 -0.39 -49.12
CA GLN A 26 -33.73 -1.80 -49.42
C GLN A 26 -34.62 -2.71 -48.54
N PRO A 27 -35.13 -3.84 -49.05
CA PRO A 27 -35.80 -4.85 -48.24
C PRO A 27 -34.91 -5.30 -47.08
N GLY A 28 -35.48 -5.30 -45.87
CA GLY A 28 -34.83 -5.80 -44.66
C GLY A 28 -35.30 -7.21 -44.33
N HIS A 29 -34.37 -8.05 -43.87
CA HIS A 29 -34.68 -9.42 -43.49
C HIS A 29 -34.83 -9.53 -41.97
N ARG A 30 -36.03 -9.84 -41.48
CA ARG A 30 -36.20 -10.33 -40.11
C ARG A 30 -35.53 -11.70 -40.01
N GLY A 31 -34.50 -11.82 -39.17
CA GLY A 31 -33.95 -13.12 -38.81
C GLY A 31 -34.97 -13.95 -38.01
N TRP A 32 -34.75 -15.26 -37.90
CA TRP A 32 -35.58 -16.21 -37.13
C TRP A 32 -35.82 -15.84 -35.64
N ILE A 33 -35.09 -14.83 -35.12
CA ILE A 33 -35.33 -14.23 -33.80
C ILE A 33 -36.09 -12.93 -34.03
N SER A 34 -37.40 -12.95 -33.83
CA SER A 34 -38.34 -11.85 -34.17
C SER A 34 -38.13 -10.52 -33.43
N THR A 35 -37.24 -10.49 -32.44
CA THR A 35 -36.86 -9.28 -31.69
C THR A 35 -35.77 -8.44 -32.35
N ARG A 36 -35.27 -8.84 -33.53
CA ARG A 36 -34.32 -8.03 -34.31
C ARG A 36 -35.06 -7.14 -35.32
N LEU A 37 -34.58 -5.91 -35.44
CA LEU A 37 -34.99 -4.97 -36.49
C LEU A 37 -34.70 -5.59 -37.87
N PRO A 38 -35.60 -5.43 -38.86
CA PRO A 38 -35.32 -5.81 -40.23
C PRO A 38 -34.24 -4.87 -40.80
N LEU A 39 -33.12 -5.45 -41.20
CA LEU A 39 -32.01 -4.75 -41.86
C LEU A 39 -31.73 -5.45 -43.19
N CYS A 40 -31.41 -4.69 -44.24
CA CYS A 40 -30.87 -5.26 -45.47
C CYS A 40 -29.49 -5.89 -45.20
N GLU A 41 -29.00 -6.75 -46.10
CA GLU A 41 -27.76 -7.49 -45.88
C GLU A 41 -26.57 -6.57 -45.52
N THR A 42 -26.39 -5.48 -46.26
CA THR A 42 -25.33 -4.47 -46.03
C THR A 42 -25.39 -3.91 -44.60
N HIS A 43 -26.57 -3.50 -44.14
CA HIS A 43 -26.72 -2.91 -42.79
C HIS A 43 -26.66 -3.96 -41.67
N ASN A 44 -27.13 -5.19 -41.91
CA ASN A 44 -26.91 -6.32 -41.00
C ASN A 44 -25.41 -6.69 -40.90
N ASN A 45 -24.63 -6.56 -41.98
CA ASN A 45 -23.18 -6.78 -41.94
C ASN A 45 -22.45 -5.64 -41.19
N GLN A 46 -22.82 -4.37 -41.43
CA GLN A 46 -22.32 -3.24 -40.63
C GLN A 46 -22.67 -3.39 -39.13
N TYR A 47 -23.89 -3.82 -38.80
CA TYR A 47 -24.32 -4.10 -37.43
C TYR A 47 -23.42 -5.16 -36.77
N ARG A 48 -23.16 -6.28 -37.48
CA ARG A 48 -22.28 -7.36 -37.00
C ARG A 48 -20.86 -6.87 -36.76
N GLN A 49 -20.28 -6.12 -37.71
CA GLN A 49 -18.94 -5.56 -37.60
C GLN A 49 -18.83 -4.63 -36.39
N ARG A 50 -19.67 -3.59 -36.32
CA ARG A 50 -19.66 -2.61 -35.21
C ARG A 50 -19.95 -3.29 -33.86
N THR A 51 -20.79 -4.33 -33.83
CA THR A 51 -20.98 -5.19 -32.66
C THR A 51 -19.72 -5.96 -32.25
N ALA A 52 -18.93 -6.46 -33.20
CA ALA A 52 -17.66 -7.14 -32.89
C ALA A 52 -16.61 -6.13 -32.36
N GLU A 53 -16.53 -4.95 -32.97
CA GLU A 53 -15.58 -3.89 -32.60
C GLU A 53 -15.80 -3.36 -31.18
N TYR A 54 -17.04 -3.02 -30.79
CA TYR A 54 -17.29 -2.60 -29.40
C TYR A 54 -17.11 -3.76 -28.42
N LYS A 55 -17.41 -5.02 -28.80
CA LYS A 55 -17.20 -6.19 -27.92
C LYS A 55 -15.72 -6.48 -27.66
N ALA A 56 -14.87 -6.39 -28.69
CA ALA A 56 -13.43 -6.51 -28.54
C ALA A 56 -12.88 -5.42 -27.61
N THR A 57 -13.31 -4.17 -27.81
CA THR A 57 -12.92 -3.03 -26.97
C THR A 57 -13.47 -3.17 -25.54
N SER A 58 -14.69 -3.70 -25.36
CA SER A 58 -15.30 -4.01 -24.05
C SER A 58 -14.55 -5.08 -23.28
N SER A 59 -14.00 -6.08 -23.98
CA SER A 59 -13.15 -7.13 -23.39
C SER A 59 -11.83 -6.54 -22.91
N ARG A 60 -11.14 -5.76 -23.76
CA ARG A 60 -9.92 -5.03 -23.39
C ARG A 60 -10.16 -4.08 -22.21
N ALA A 61 -11.26 -3.32 -22.23
CA ALA A 61 -11.65 -2.42 -21.15
C ALA A 61 -11.92 -3.17 -19.83
N GLY A 62 -12.54 -4.35 -19.87
CA GLY A 62 -12.72 -5.21 -18.70
C GLY A 62 -11.38 -5.65 -18.10
N ASN A 63 -10.49 -6.21 -18.93
CA ASN A 63 -9.18 -6.68 -18.48
C ASN A 63 -8.31 -5.55 -17.90
N LEU A 64 -8.33 -4.37 -18.53
CA LEU A 64 -7.62 -3.18 -18.03
C LEU A 64 -8.24 -2.68 -16.71
N TYR A 65 -9.57 -2.60 -16.62
CA TYR A 65 -10.25 -2.20 -15.38
C TYR A 65 -9.85 -3.11 -14.22
N THR A 66 -9.88 -4.43 -14.42
CA THR A 66 -9.43 -5.41 -13.41
C THR A 66 -7.98 -5.16 -12.97
N ARG A 67 -7.05 -4.97 -13.92
CA ARG A 67 -5.63 -4.64 -13.59
C ARG A 67 -5.52 -3.39 -12.72
N VAL A 68 -6.22 -2.31 -13.07
CA VAL A 68 -6.18 -1.06 -12.30
C VAL A 68 -6.80 -1.23 -10.92
N THR A 69 -7.92 -1.96 -10.79
CA THR A 69 -8.53 -2.19 -9.48
C THR A 69 -7.67 -3.04 -8.56
N SER A 70 -6.91 -4.01 -9.08
CA SER A 70 -5.94 -4.77 -8.27
C SER A 70 -4.67 -3.96 -7.95
N ALA A 71 -4.28 -3.01 -8.81
CA ALA A 71 -3.19 -2.08 -8.52
C ALA A 71 -3.54 -1.04 -7.43
N ARG A 72 -4.80 -0.97 -6.98
CA ARG A 72 -5.21 -0.11 -5.87
C ARG A 72 -4.65 -0.60 -4.52
N ASP A 73 -4.50 -1.92 -4.36
CA ASP A 73 -4.08 -2.55 -3.11
C ASP A 73 -2.57 -2.35 -2.82
N LEU A 74 -1.83 -1.81 -3.80
CA LEU A 74 -0.43 -1.37 -3.67
C LEU A 74 -0.23 -0.25 -2.63
N HIS A 75 -1.30 0.42 -2.19
CA HIS A 75 -1.22 1.55 -1.28
C HIS A 75 -0.73 1.20 0.14
N ASP A 76 -0.73 -0.10 0.49
CA ASP A 76 -0.32 -0.64 1.79
C ASP A 76 1.05 -1.36 1.76
N ASP A 77 1.78 -1.39 0.63
CA ASP A 77 3.14 -2.00 0.54
C ASP A 77 4.24 -0.98 0.87
N GLU A 78 5.00 -1.24 1.94
CA GLU A 78 6.13 -0.40 2.37
C GLU A 78 7.29 -0.35 1.35
N ASN A 79 7.32 -1.25 0.37
CA ASN A 79 8.39 -1.38 -0.63
C ASN A 79 8.07 -0.72 -1.98
N LEU A 80 6.89 -0.08 -2.12
CA LEU A 80 6.40 0.39 -3.42
C LEU A 80 7.36 1.40 -4.07
N ASN A 81 7.84 1.10 -5.27
CA ASN A 81 8.83 1.94 -5.94
C ASN A 81 8.18 2.86 -6.99
N LEU A 82 8.92 3.91 -7.38
CA LEU A 82 8.43 4.94 -8.29
C LEU A 82 7.97 4.38 -9.65
N THR A 83 8.66 3.36 -10.16
CA THR A 83 8.36 2.69 -11.43
C THR A 83 7.03 1.94 -11.37
N ASP A 84 6.70 1.31 -10.24
CA ASP A 84 5.44 0.57 -10.06
C ASP A 84 4.24 1.53 -10.16
N VAL A 85 4.38 2.71 -9.53
CA VAL A 85 3.38 3.79 -9.59
C VAL A 85 3.27 4.36 -11.00
N GLU A 86 4.37 4.43 -11.76
CA GLU A 86 4.36 4.85 -13.16
C GLU A 86 3.66 3.81 -14.07
N GLU A 87 3.95 2.51 -13.97
CA GLU A 87 3.23 1.47 -14.74
C GLU A 87 1.73 1.44 -14.37
N ALA A 88 1.40 1.63 -13.09
CA ALA A 88 0.01 1.75 -12.64
C ALA A 88 -0.69 2.98 -13.24
N MET A 89 -0.01 4.13 -13.33
CA MET A 89 -0.53 5.34 -13.97
C MET A 89 -0.74 5.17 -15.49
N GLU A 90 0.19 4.52 -16.19
CA GLU A 90 0.04 4.20 -17.61
C GLU A 90 -1.12 3.22 -17.85
N THR A 91 -1.22 2.17 -17.02
CA THR A 91 -2.30 1.18 -17.07
C THR A 91 -3.66 1.83 -16.81
N ALA A 92 -3.74 2.76 -15.86
CA ALA A 92 -4.95 3.54 -15.58
C ALA A 92 -5.32 4.46 -16.77
N SER A 93 -4.35 5.16 -17.36
CA SER A 93 -4.57 6.03 -18.52
C SER A 93 -5.09 5.25 -19.74
N CYS A 94 -4.45 4.12 -20.06
CA CYS A 94 -4.87 3.19 -21.10
C CYS A 94 -6.28 2.62 -20.84
N CYS A 95 -6.65 2.41 -19.58
CA CYS A 95 -7.99 1.99 -19.19
C CYS A 95 -9.05 3.09 -19.44
N ILE A 96 -8.77 4.35 -19.05
CA ILE A 96 -9.66 5.51 -19.26
C ILE A 96 -9.93 5.71 -20.76
N GLU A 97 -8.89 5.66 -21.59
CA GLU A 97 -9.03 5.76 -23.05
C GLU A 97 -9.85 4.60 -23.63
N THR A 98 -9.56 3.36 -23.22
CA THR A 98 -10.27 2.18 -23.73
C THR A 98 -11.75 2.20 -23.34
N LEU A 99 -12.08 2.59 -22.09
CA LEU A 99 -13.46 2.79 -21.63
C LEU A 99 -14.16 3.91 -22.41
N SER A 100 -13.49 5.05 -22.60
CA SER A 100 -14.05 6.19 -23.34
C SER A 100 -14.35 5.84 -24.80
N LYS A 101 -13.41 5.16 -25.47
CA LYS A 101 -13.59 4.65 -26.84
C LYS A 101 -14.77 3.69 -26.94
N GLU A 102 -14.90 2.77 -25.99
CA GLU A 102 -15.95 1.76 -26.00
C GLU A 102 -17.35 2.37 -25.77
N ILE A 103 -17.47 3.31 -24.83
CA ILE A 103 -18.69 4.10 -24.60
C ILE A 103 -19.10 4.83 -25.89
N CYS A 104 -18.16 5.47 -26.58
CA CYS A 104 -18.42 6.15 -27.85
C CYS A 104 -18.83 5.16 -28.96
N GLN A 105 -18.13 4.03 -29.11
CA GLN A 105 -18.49 2.98 -30.08
C GLN A 105 -19.90 2.43 -29.84
N ARG A 106 -20.32 2.27 -28.58
CA ARG A 106 -21.70 1.86 -28.26
C ARG A 106 -22.73 2.93 -28.53
N LYS A 107 -22.45 4.19 -28.22
CA LYS A 107 -23.34 5.31 -28.55
C LYS A 107 -23.53 5.41 -30.06
N ASP A 108 -22.45 5.33 -30.85
CA ASP A 108 -22.48 5.37 -32.31
C ASP A 108 -23.20 4.14 -32.92
N HIS A 109 -22.86 2.92 -32.49
CA HIS A 109 -23.60 1.70 -32.87
C HIS A 109 -25.09 1.83 -32.54
N HIS A 110 -25.42 2.33 -31.35
CA HIS A 110 -26.81 2.49 -30.94
C HIS A 110 -27.53 3.51 -31.82
N MET A 111 -26.99 4.72 -31.97
CA MET A 111 -27.59 5.79 -32.78
C MET A 111 -27.77 5.38 -34.25
N ARG A 112 -26.87 4.56 -34.81
CA ARG A 112 -26.97 4.06 -36.19
C ARG A 112 -28.09 3.04 -36.40
N PHE A 113 -28.44 2.24 -35.40
CA PHE A 113 -29.35 1.09 -35.58
C PHE A 113 -30.65 1.19 -34.79
N PHE A 114 -30.82 2.14 -33.88
CA PHE A 114 -32.00 2.21 -33.01
C PHE A 114 -32.41 3.66 -32.74
N ALA A 115 -33.68 4.00 -33.03
CA ALA A 115 -34.20 5.36 -32.91
C ALA A 115 -34.35 5.89 -31.46
N GLN A 116 -34.31 5.01 -30.45
CA GLN A 116 -34.40 5.37 -29.03
C GLN A 116 -33.48 4.48 -28.19
N ILE A 117 -32.73 5.06 -27.24
CA ILE A 117 -31.83 4.32 -26.35
C ILE A 117 -32.64 3.44 -25.39
N ASP A 118 -32.54 2.12 -25.56
CA ASP A 118 -33.20 1.18 -24.65
C ASP A 118 -32.53 1.18 -23.25
N ASP A 119 -33.32 0.89 -22.22
CA ASP A 119 -32.88 0.89 -20.83
C ASP A 119 -31.67 0.01 -20.53
N LYS A 120 -31.45 -1.08 -21.30
CA LYS A 120 -30.32 -1.98 -21.09
C LYS A 120 -29.05 -1.36 -21.67
N HIS A 121 -29.11 -0.78 -22.86
CA HIS A 121 -28.00 -0.02 -23.42
C HIS A 121 -27.66 1.20 -22.56
N LYS A 122 -28.66 1.95 -22.09
CA LYS A 122 -28.48 3.09 -21.20
C LYS A 122 -27.75 2.69 -19.91
N ARG A 123 -28.33 1.78 -19.11
CA ARG A 123 -27.73 1.31 -17.84
C ARG A 123 -26.31 0.76 -18.03
N TRP A 124 -26.05 0.12 -19.17
CA TRP A 124 -24.73 -0.43 -19.48
C TRP A 124 -23.70 0.67 -19.79
N ILE A 125 -24.09 1.72 -20.53
CA ILE A 125 -23.29 2.93 -20.74
C ILE A 125 -23.03 3.65 -19.41
N ASP A 126 -24.07 3.85 -18.60
CA ASP A 126 -23.98 4.49 -17.28
C ASP A 126 -22.98 3.74 -16.37
N MET A 127 -23.04 2.39 -16.36
CA MET A 127 -22.10 1.52 -15.64
C MET A 127 -20.65 1.65 -16.13
N ARG A 128 -20.40 1.87 -17.43
CA ARG A 128 -19.03 2.13 -17.92
C ARG A 128 -18.56 3.55 -17.62
N GLN A 129 -19.46 4.52 -17.52
CA GLN A 129 -19.11 5.87 -17.06
C GLN A 129 -18.71 5.84 -15.58
N ASP A 130 -19.45 5.12 -14.73
CA ASP A 130 -19.08 4.85 -13.33
C ASP A 130 -17.69 4.16 -13.22
N GLN A 131 -17.43 3.11 -14.02
CA GLN A 131 -16.11 2.48 -14.07
C GLN A 131 -15.00 3.44 -14.52
N LYS A 132 -15.27 4.32 -15.49
CA LYS A 132 -14.32 5.34 -15.94
C LYS A 132 -13.99 6.31 -14.81
N CYS A 133 -14.99 6.85 -14.10
CA CYS A 133 -14.77 7.75 -12.97
C CYS A 133 -13.95 7.08 -11.86
N LYS A 134 -14.25 5.82 -11.50
CA LYS A 134 -13.47 5.05 -10.52
C LYS A 134 -11.99 4.88 -10.91
N VAL A 135 -11.69 4.75 -12.20
CA VAL A 135 -10.30 4.71 -12.71
C VAL A 135 -9.66 6.10 -12.72
N GLU A 136 -10.42 7.17 -12.99
CA GLU A 136 -9.93 8.56 -12.90
C GLU A 136 -9.58 8.94 -11.46
N ASP A 137 -10.34 8.47 -10.47
CA ASP A 137 -10.06 8.61 -9.03
C ASP A 137 -8.77 7.85 -8.63
N ILE A 138 -8.61 6.59 -9.06
CA ILE A 138 -7.38 5.81 -8.83
C ILE A 138 -6.18 6.50 -9.50
N ALA A 139 -6.33 6.98 -10.73
CA ALA A 139 -5.29 7.74 -11.42
C ALA A 139 -4.93 9.06 -10.70
N ALA A 140 -5.85 9.67 -9.94
CA ALA A 140 -5.57 10.82 -9.09
C ALA A 140 -4.79 10.43 -7.82
N GLN A 141 -5.18 9.33 -7.16
CA GLN A 141 -4.46 8.78 -6.00
C GLN A 141 -3.02 8.42 -6.36
N LEU A 142 -2.80 7.72 -7.48
CA LEU A 142 -1.46 7.38 -7.98
C LEU A 142 -0.60 8.62 -8.29
N ARG A 143 -1.19 9.70 -8.84
CA ARG A 143 -0.48 10.98 -9.05
C ARG A 143 -0.07 11.64 -7.73
N GLN A 144 -0.91 11.58 -6.70
CA GLN A 144 -0.57 12.09 -5.36
C GLN A 144 0.54 11.24 -4.72
N LEU A 145 0.44 9.91 -4.80
CA LEU A 145 1.45 8.96 -4.30
C LEU A 145 2.80 9.17 -4.99
N LYS A 146 2.81 9.37 -6.31
CA LYS A 146 4.02 9.71 -7.07
C LYS A 146 4.71 10.98 -6.54
N SER A 147 3.94 12.03 -6.24
CA SER A 147 4.50 13.26 -5.65
C SER A 147 5.17 12.98 -4.31
N ILE A 148 4.50 12.22 -3.42
CA ILE A 148 5.02 11.87 -2.09
C ILE A 148 6.33 11.05 -2.20
N LEU A 149 6.41 10.08 -3.12
CA LEU A 149 7.62 9.30 -3.35
C LEU A 149 8.79 10.17 -3.85
N VAL A 150 8.54 11.06 -4.81
CA VAL A 150 9.55 12.01 -5.32
C VAL A 150 10.02 12.98 -4.24
N ASP A 151 9.10 13.50 -3.42
CA ASP A 151 9.43 14.40 -2.31
C ASP A 151 10.25 13.69 -1.21
N ASN A 152 9.92 12.44 -0.88
CA ASN A 152 10.71 11.63 0.04
C ASN A 152 12.10 11.29 -0.53
N GLN A 153 12.20 10.95 -1.82
CA GLN A 153 13.48 10.69 -2.50
C GLN A 153 14.38 11.93 -2.47
N ARG A 154 13.84 13.12 -2.75
CA ARG A 154 14.54 14.40 -2.65
C ARG A 154 15.05 14.65 -1.22
N ARG A 155 14.20 14.51 -0.20
CA ARG A 155 14.60 14.69 1.21
C ARG A 155 15.72 13.74 1.63
N LEU A 156 15.66 12.48 1.20
CA LEU A 156 16.73 11.50 1.47
C LEU A 156 18.04 11.82 0.74
N GLN A 157 18.01 12.56 -0.37
CA GLN A 157 19.21 13.09 -1.03
C GLN A 157 19.76 14.32 -0.29
N GLU A 158 18.88 15.23 0.15
CA GLU A 158 19.24 16.42 0.96
C GLU A 158 19.86 16.01 2.32
N GLU A 159 19.28 15.04 3.01
CA GLU A 159 19.80 14.50 4.28
C GLU A 159 21.18 13.83 4.10
N ARG A 160 21.42 13.15 2.96
CA ARG A 160 22.74 12.58 2.62
C ARG A 160 23.77 13.65 2.28
N ALA A 161 23.37 14.70 1.54
CA ALA A 161 24.26 15.82 1.22
C ALA A 161 24.70 16.55 2.49
N LEU A 162 23.77 16.83 3.42
CA LEU A 162 24.06 17.45 4.72
C LEU A 162 24.92 16.55 5.62
N ALA A 163 24.77 15.22 5.54
CA ALA A 163 25.63 14.28 6.26
C ALA A 163 27.08 14.31 5.72
N GLU A 164 27.28 14.38 4.41
CA GLU A 164 28.63 14.47 3.83
C GLU A 164 29.26 15.86 4.02
N GLU A 165 28.47 16.95 3.93
CA GLU A 165 28.92 18.30 4.26
C GLU A 165 29.49 18.39 5.69
N LYS A 166 28.81 17.76 6.66
CA LYS A 166 29.32 17.65 8.04
C LYS A 166 30.65 16.91 8.12
N ARG A 167 30.79 15.78 7.41
CA ARG A 167 32.05 15.01 7.38
C ARG A 167 33.19 15.83 6.75
N ILE A 168 32.91 16.63 5.72
CA ILE A 168 33.87 17.56 5.13
C ILE A 168 34.21 18.69 6.12
N ALA A 169 33.24 19.24 6.86
CA ALA A 169 33.49 20.24 7.88
C ALA A 169 34.34 19.71 9.04
N ASP A 170 34.03 18.52 9.56
CA ASP A 170 34.80 17.85 10.62
C ASP A 170 36.26 17.61 10.19
N VAL A 171 36.47 17.15 8.95
CA VAL A 171 37.81 16.98 8.36
C VAL A 171 38.56 18.31 8.24
N ARG A 172 37.88 19.38 7.82
CA ARG A 172 38.50 20.72 7.75
C ARG A 172 38.89 21.26 9.12
N ILE A 173 38.07 21.03 10.16
CA ILE A 173 38.40 21.41 11.54
C ILE A 173 39.59 20.58 12.07
N ALA A 174 39.64 19.29 11.77
CA ALA A 174 40.77 18.43 12.12
C ALA A 174 42.07 18.86 11.41
N GLU A 175 41.99 19.36 10.18
CA GLU A 175 43.15 19.91 9.45
C GLU A 175 43.56 21.28 9.97
N GLU A 176 42.63 22.19 10.24
CA GLU A 176 42.91 23.52 10.80
C GLU A 176 43.56 23.41 12.20
N THR A 177 43.07 22.51 13.05
CA THR A 177 43.67 22.24 14.37
C THR A 177 45.05 21.59 14.26
N ARG A 178 45.29 20.71 13.26
CA ARG A 178 46.62 20.18 12.94
C ARG A 178 47.60 21.30 12.54
N LEU A 179 47.19 22.19 11.63
CA LEU A 179 48.01 23.32 11.16
C LEU A 179 48.31 24.32 12.28
N ALA A 180 47.34 24.56 13.19
CA ALA A 180 47.53 25.39 14.37
C ALA A 180 48.53 24.77 15.37
N GLU A 181 48.49 23.43 15.57
CA GLU A 181 49.50 22.75 16.39
C GLU A 181 50.89 22.74 15.73
N GLU A 182 50.97 22.50 14.42
CA GLU A 182 52.22 22.55 13.66
C GLU A 182 52.86 23.94 13.75
N SER A 183 52.07 25.00 13.58
CA SER A 183 52.49 26.39 13.78
C SER A 183 52.99 26.66 15.21
N ARG A 184 52.33 26.09 16.23
CA ARG A 184 52.75 26.19 17.63
C ARG A 184 54.07 25.46 17.90
N ARG A 185 54.28 24.29 17.28
CA ARG A 185 55.54 23.52 17.39
C ARG A 185 56.70 24.29 16.77
N LEU A 186 56.53 24.84 15.56
CA LEU A 186 57.54 25.67 14.89
C LEU A 186 57.89 26.93 15.70
N ALA A 187 56.90 27.60 16.30
CA ALA A 187 57.16 28.76 17.16
C ALA A 187 57.99 28.40 18.42
N GLU A 188 57.73 27.25 19.04
CA GLU A 188 58.51 26.78 20.20
C GLU A 188 59.92 26.31 19.79
N GLU A 189 60.07 25.68 18.63
CA GLU A 189 61.37 25.29 18.07
C GLU A 189 62.24 26.53 17.77
N CYS A 190 61.66 27.61 17.22
CA CYS A 190 62.34 28.90 17.09
C CYS A 190 62.75 29.49 18.45
N ARG A 191 61.88 29.48 19.45
CA ARG A 191 62.21 29.97 20.81
C ARG A 191 63.36 29.17 21.45
N LEU A 192 63.37 27.85 21.30
CA LEU A 192 64.44 26.98 21.78
C LEU A 192 65.75 27.22 21.03
N ALA A 193 65.70 27.48 19.72
CA ALA A 193 66.87 27.89 18.95
C ALA A 193 67.44 29.24 19.45
N GLU A 194 66.60 30.25 19.65
CA GLU A 194 67.02 31.54 20.24
C GLU A 194 67.58 31.39 21.66
N GLU A 195 67.00 30.52 22.49
CA GLU A 195 67.48 30.26 23.85
C GLU A 195 68.84 29.53 23.85
N THR A 196 69.05 28.55 22.95
CA THR A 196 70.37 27.88 22.81
C THR A 196 71.45 28.82 22.28
N VAL A 197 71.11 29.77 21.39
CA VAL A 197 72.03 30.84 20.98
C VAL A 197 72.37 31.75 22.17
N ARG A 198 71.37 32.21 22.93
CA ARG A 198 71.61 33.04 24.12
C ARG A 198 72.45 32.33 25.20
N LEU A 199 72.25 31.02 25.41
CA LEU A 199 73.08 30.24 26.33
C LEU A 199 74.51 30.06 25.81
N ALA A 200 74.73 29.97 24.50
CA ALA A 200 76.06 30.01 23.92
C ALA A 200 76.74 31.39 24.12
N GLU A 201 76.00 32.49 23.93
CA GLU A 201 76.51 33.84 24.23
C GLU A 201 76.81 34.03 25.72
N GLU A 202 75.94 33.58 26.61
CA GLU A 202 76.11 33.71 28.06
C GLU A 202 77.28 32.84 28.58
N THR A 203 77.49 31.65 28.02
CA THR A 203 78.67 30.82 28.34
C THR A 203 79.97 31.43 27.80
N ILE A 204 79.96 32.04 26.60
CA ILE A 204 81.10 32.80 26.08
C ILE A 204 81.41 34.02 26.98
N LEU A 205 80.40 34.75 27.45
CA LEU A 205 80.56 35.86 28.39
C LEU A 205 81.06 35.39 29.77
N ALA A 206 80.58 34.24 30.26
CA ALA A 206 81.06 33.63 31.50
C ALA A 206 82.52 33.17 31.39
N ASP A 207 82.94 32.60 30.27
CA ASP A 207 84.35 32.25 30.00
C ASP A 207 85.22 33.49 29.80
N GLN A 208 84.71 34.57 29.21
CA GLN A 208 85.39 35.87 29.17
C GLN A 208 85.56 36.46 30.59
N GLN A 209 84.53 36.39 31.44
CA GLN A 209 84.63 36.85 32.83
C GLN A 209 85.52 35.93 33.68
N SER A 210 85.51 34.63 33.42
CA SER A 210 86.36 33.62 34.06
C SER A 210 87.83 33.80 33.67
N THR A 211 88.13 34.04 32.39
CA THR A 211 89.49 34.34 31.90
C THR A 211 89.98 35.71 32.36
N LEU A 212 89.13 36.74 32.42
CA LEU A 212 89.47 38.03 33.07
C LEU A 212 89.77 37.85 34.56
N THR A 213 88.94 37.10 35.28
CA THR A 213 89.15 36.79 36.71
C THR A 213 90.40 35.94 36.91
N SER A 214 90.69 35.01 36.00
CA SER A 214 91.92 34.20 35.99
C SER A 214 93.14 35.08 35.71
N HIS A 215 93.07 36.01 34.77
CA HIS A 215 94.13 36.98 34.49
C HIS A 215 94.36 37.95 35.65
N MET A 216 93.30 38.39 36.34
CA MET A 216 93.42 39.13 37.60
C MET A 216 94.08 38.28 38.69
N ARG A 217 93.63 37.03 38.89
CA ARG A 217 94.27 36.11 39.84
C ARG A 217 95.70 35.74 39.46
N LEU A 218 96.07 35.73 38.17
CA LEU A 218 97.44 35.50 37.71
C LEU A 218 98.31 36.75 37.90
N ALA A 219 97.75 37.96 37.83
CA ALA A 219 98.44 39.18 38.23
C ALA A 219 98.59 39.28 39.77
N GLU A 220 97.54 38.95 40.53
CA GLU A 220 97.59 38.82 41.99
C GLU A 220 98.53 37.70 42.41
N GLN A 221 98.55 36.56 41.70
CA GLN A 221 99.51 35.49 41.92
C GLN A 221 100.92 35.91 41.50
N HIS A 222 101.13 36.70 40.45
CA HIS A 222 102.47 37.23 40.15
C HIS A 222 102.97 38.14 41.27
N LEU A 223 102.11 39.03 41.80
CA LEU A 223 102.44 39.88 42.96
C LEU A 223 102.64 39.05 44.25
N GLU A 224 101.81 38.03 44.46
CA GLU A 224 101.90 37.12 45.61
C GLU A 224 102.96 36.02 45.40
N GLU A 225 103.53 35.87 44.21
CA GLU A 225 104.63 34.95 43.86
C GLU A 225 105.97 35.70 43.69
N GLU A 226 105.95 37.01 43.53
CA GLU A 226 107.04 37.89 43.98
C GLU A 226 107.13 37.85 45.52
N ARG A 227 106.00 37.98 46.23
CA ARG A 227 105.96 37.79 47.69
C ARG A 227 106.24 36.35 48.15
N ARG A 228 105.85 35.34 47.38
CA ARG A 228 106.17 33.93 47.70
C ARG A 228 107.49 33.49 47.13
N THR A 229 108.13 34.10 46.14
CA THR A 229 109.56 33.84 45.94
C THR A 229 110.36 34.40 47.12
N PHE A 230 109.93 35.54 47.67
CA PHE A 230 110.43 36.09 48.94
C PHE A 230 110.13 35.20 50.18
N VAL A 231 108.93 34.62 50.32
CA VAL A 231 108.52 33.77 51.48
C VAL A 231 108.80 32.26 51.30
N GLU A 232 108.86 31.73 50.07
CA GLU A 232 109.17 30.33 49.75
C GLU A 232 110.67 30.11 49.68
N ALA A 233 111.48 31.13 49.37
CA ALA A 233 112.90 31.14 49.76
C ALA A 233 113.05 30.94 51.29
N HIS A 234 112.06 31.36 52.07
CA HIS A 234 111.98 31.23 53.52
C HIS A 234 111.23 29.98 54.03
N ARG A 235 110.55 29.20 53.15
CA ARG A 235 109.72 28.01 53.49
C ARG A 235 110.11 26.70 52.76
N ARG A 236 110.80 26.74 51.62
CA ARG A 236 111.62 25.59 51.13
C ARG A 236 112.71 25.20 52.13
N GLN A 237 113.03 26.11 53.05
CA GLN A 237 113.86 25.87 54.24
C GLN A 237 113.16 25.02 55.32
N ARG A 238 111.84 24.77 55.23
CA ARG A 238 111.03 24.16 56.31
C ARG A 238 110.28 22.88 55.94
N GLU A 239 109.59 22.82 54.80
CA GLU A 239 108.49 21.85 54.63
C GLU A 239 108.74 20.81 53.52
N ALA A 240 109.65 19.88 53.78
CA ALA A 240 109.95 18.71 52.95
C ALA A 240 109.24 17.41 53.44
N GLU A 241 108.02 17.49 54.02
CA GLU A 241 107.55 16.51 55.03
C GLU A 241 106.17 15.75 54.79
N HIS A 242 105.70 15.53 53.55
CA HIS A 242 104.84 14.38 53.02
C HIS A 242 103.32 14.04 53.40
N GLN A 243 102.63 13.09 52.67
CA GLN A 243 101.13 12.77 52.50
C GLN A 243 100.80 11.27 51.99
N SER A 244 99.62 10.59 51.65
CA SER A 244 98.08 10.64 51.64
C SER A 244 97.35 9.31 51.08
N SER A 245 95.96 9.13 51.08
CA SER A 245 95.00 8.27 50.21
C SER A 245 94.47 6.81 50.60
N ARG A 246 93.37 6.06 50.12
CA ARG A 246 92.08 6.16 49.27
C ARG A 246 91.12 4.85 49.09
N VAL A 247 89.73 4.93 49.22
CA VAL A 247 88.51 4.34 48.43
C VAL A 247 87.81 2.87 48.55
N PRO A 248 86.79 2.29 47.72
CA PRO A 248 85.52 1.52 48.15
C PRO A 248 84.97 0.23 47.33
N SER A 249 83.65 -0.28 47.41
CA SER A 249 82.75 -1.03 46.35
C SER A 249 81.59 -2.13 46.74
N ALA A 250 80.72 -2.80 45.82
CA ALA A 250 79.45 -3.75 46.02
C ALA A 250 78.78 -4.72 44.84
N LYS A 251 77.65 -5.60 44.97
CA LYS A 251 76.92 -6.57 43.92
C LYS A 251 75.51 -7.45 44.16
N PRO A 252 74.69 -8.06 43.17
CA PRO A 252 73.32 -8.88 43.24
C PRO A 252 72.83 -10.10 42.22
N LEU A 253 71.55 -10.76 42.18
CA LEU A 253 70.69 -11.52 41.05
C LEU A 253 69.29 -12.46 41.20
N PRO A 254 68.84 -13.65 40.52
CA PRO A 254 67.43 -14.03 39.88
C PRO A 254 66.65 -15.52 39.84
N ASP A 255 65.51 -15.82 39.02
CA ASP A 255 64.77 -17.11 38.40
C ASP A 255 63.33 -17.79 38.86
N PHE A 256 62.37 -18.72 38.33
CA PHE A 256 61.80 -19.64 37.15
C PHE A 256 60.23 -20.22 37.35
N ASP A 257 59.29 -21.14 36.76
CA ASP A 257 58.90 -22.27 35.70
C ASP A 257 57.29 -22.62 35.32
N THR A 258 56.73 -23.85 34.89
CA THR A 258 55.48 -24.21 33.95
C THR A 258 54.64 -25.66 33.93
N LYS A 259 53.54 -26.00 33.06
CA LYS A 259 52.87 -27.36 32.48
C LYS A 259 51.22 -27.58 32.41
N SER A 260 50.25 -28.49 31.86
CA SER A 260 49.83 -29.78 31.01
C SER A 260 48.23 -29.91 30.56
N HIS A 261 47.28 -30.83 30.00
CA HIS A 261 46.93 -32.31 29.48
C HIS A 261 45.61 -32.65 28.49
N HIS A 262 44.79 -33.83 28.45
CA HIS A 262 43.80 -34.46 27.34
C HIS A 262 42.37 -35.24 27.73
N TYR A 263 41.35 -36.02 27.08
CA TYR A 263 40.78 -36.80 25.80
C TYR A 263 39.17 -37.28 25.87
N ASN A 264 38.20 -38.10 25.20
CA ASN A 264 37.73 -39.14 24.06
C ASN A 264 36.06 -39.32 23.88
N ARG A 265 35.07 -40.17 23.24
CA ARG A 265 34.65 -41.46 22.37
C ARG A 265 33.06 -41.68 21.85
N SER A 266 32.50 -42.69 21.00
CA SER A 266 30.98 -43.00 20.55
C SER A 266 30.43 -44.32 19.69
N SER A 267 29.07 -44.64 19.34
CA SER A 267 28.31 -45.82 18.55
C SER A 267 26.71 -45.68 18.14
N SER A 268 25.68 -46.46 17.50
CA SER A 268 25.16 -47.71 16.63
C SER A 268 23.57 -47.64 16.12
N SER A 269 22.56 -48.46 15.50
CA SER A 269 22.02 -49.80 14.80
C SER A 269 20.49 -49.72 14.15
N ALA A 270 19.48 -50.54 13.52
CA ALA A 270 18.98 -51.94 12.94
C ALA A 270 17.51 -52.05 12.11
N MET A 271 16.89 -53.19 11.49
CA MET A 271 15.58 -53.33 10.57
C MET A 271 14.70 -54.74 10.26
N THR A 272 13.48 -54.85 9.51
CA THR A 272 12.67 -56.09 8.90
C THR A 272 11.41 -55.96 7.83
N THR A 273 10.72 -57.03 7.22
CA THR A 273 9.71 -57.03 6.00
C THR A 273 8.49 -58.10 5.83
N ARG A 274 7.54 -58.04 4.79
CA ARG A 274 6.47 -59.09 4.37
C ARG A 274 5.64 -58.92 2.99
N ASP A 275 4.69 -59.85 2.63
CA ASP A 275 3.99 -60.15 1.30
C ASP A 275 2.38 -60.04 1.17
N PRO A 276 1.72 -60.20 -0.04
CA PRO A 276 0.28 -59.83 -0.32
C PRO A 276 -0.78 -60.94 -0.73
N PRO A 277 -2.12 -60.63 -0.89
CA PRO A 277 -3.23 -61.62 -1.01
C PRO A 277 -4.24 -61.50 -2.21
N LYS A 278 -5.34 -62.29 -2.13
CA LYS A 278 -6.38 -62.65 -3.14
C LYS A 278 -7.36 -61.53 -3.58
N ALA A 279 -8.05 -61.73 -4.71
CA ALA A 279 -9.10 -60.83 -5.25
C ALA A 279 -10.36 -60.73 -4.37
N ALA A 280 -10.97 -59.53 -4.34
CA ALA A 280 -11.93 -59.11 -3.31
C ALA A 280 -13.40 -58.97 -3.79
N PRO A 281 -14.39 -59.05 -2.88
CA PRO A 281 -15.80 -58.71 -3.13
C PRO A 281 -16.01 -57.22 -3.50
N PRO A 282 -17.20 -56.83 -4.03
CA PRO A 282 -17.49 -55.44 -4.37
C PRO A 282 -17.47 -54.53 -3.14
N VAL A 283 -16.42 -53.70 -3.06
CA VAL A 283 -16.15 -52.74 -1.99
C VAL A 283 -17.05 -51.51 -2.11
N CYS A 284 -17.52 -50.97 -0.98
CA CYS A 284 -18.32 -49.75 -0.92
C CYS A 284 -17.60 -48.55 -1.57
N VAL A 285 -18.29 -47.84 -2.49
CA VAL A 285 -17.69 -46.74 -3.27
C VAL A 285 -17.37 -45.50 -2.43
N ALA A 286 -18.03 -45.33 -1.29
CA ALA A 286 -17.88 -44.17 -0.40
C ALA A 286 -16.47 -44.05 0.18
N TYR A 287 -16.00 -42.81 0.34
CA TYR A 287 -14.75 -42.51 1.05
C TYR A 287 -15.01 -42.25 2.54
N HIS A 288 -14.03 -42.58 3.39
CA HIS A 288 -14.06 -42.19 4.80
C HIS A 288 -13.97 -40.66 4.97
N GLU A 289 -14.55 -40.15 6.06
CA GLU A 289 -14.65 -38.71 6.36
C GLU A 289 -13.29 -38.04 6.50
N HIS A 290 -12.38 -38.67 7.23
CA HIS A 290 -10.98 -38.23 7.30
C HIS A 290 -10.20 -38.78 6.11
N ALA A 291 -9.66 -37.88 5.28
CA ALA A 291 -8.55 -38.23 4.40
C ALA A 291 -7.34 -38.58 5.28
N SER A 292 -6.66 -39.68 4.96
CA SER A 292 -5.36 -39.98 5.55
C SER A 292 -4.30 -39.01 5.02
N LYS A 293 -3.09 -39.01 5.61
CA LYS A 293 -1.90 -38.34 5.05
C LYS A 293 -1.54 -38.84 3.62
N HIS A 294 -2.20 -39.89 3.12
CA HIS A 294 -2.01 -40.48 1.80
C HIS A 294 -3.28 -40.38 0.92
N GLY A 295 -4.24 -39.52 1.30
CA GLY A 295 -5.45 -39.22 0.53
C GLY A 295 -6.73 -39.87 1.05
N ARG A 296 -7.79 -39.78 0.25
CA ARG A 296 -9.13 -40.29 0.58
C ARG A 296 -9.17 -41.82 0.45
N VAL A 297 -9.36 -42.51 1.56
CA VAL A 297 -9.45 -43.98 1.63
C VAL A 297 -10.90 -44.42 1.37
N ARG A 298 -11.12 -45.38 0.47
CA ARG A 298 -12.45 -45.98 0.23
C ARG A 298 -12.85 -46.93 1.35
N CYS A 299 -14.14 -47.06 1.60
CA CYS A 299 -14.67 -47.89 2.67
C CYS A 299 -14.55 -49.39 2.33
N ALA A 300 -13.61 -50.08 2.97
CA ALA A 300 -13.32 -51.50 2.74
C ALA A 300 -14.47 -52.48 3.07
N LYS A 301 -15.63 -52.01 3.56
CA LYS A 301 -16.81 -52.84 3.81
C LYS A 301 -17.44 -53.29 2.49
N GLU A 302 -17.92 -54.54 2.47
CA GLU A 302 -18.70 -55.08 1.35
C GLU A 302 -19.98 -54.27 1.12
N ALA A 303 -20.34 -54.09 -0.14
CA ALA A 303 -21.58 -53.43 -0.53
C ALA A 303 -22.77 -54.39 -0.55
N LEU A 304 -23.93 -53.91 -0.13
CA LEU A 304 -25.08 -54.77 0.19
C LEU A 304 -25.72 -55.46 -1.03
N HIS A 305 -25.62 -54.84 -2.22
CA HIS A 305 -26.28 -55.31 -3.44
C HIS A 305 -25.40 -55.12 -4.68
N ARG A 306 -25.45 -56.08 -5.62
CA ARG A 306 -24.78 -56.01 -6.94
C ARG A 306 -25.55 -55.25 -8.03
N ALA A 307 -26.80 -54.85 -7.77
CA ALA A 307 -27.76 -54.43 -8.80
C ALA A 307 -27.85 -52.91 -9.04
N THR A 308 -27.16 -52.08 -8.24
CA THR A 308 -27.15 -50.62 -8.39
C THR A 308 -25.80 -50.11 -8.88
N SER A 309 -25.80 -49.02 -9.66
CA SER A 309 -24.59 -48.46 -10.29
C SER A 309 -23.57 -47.87 -9.32
N ASN A 310 -23.99 -47.55 -8.08
CA ASN A 310 -23.12 -47.03 -7.01
C ASN A 310 -23.27 -47.90 -5.74
N PRO A 311 -22.56 -49.04 -5.66
CA PRO A 311 -22.71 -50.01 -4.57
C PRO A 311 -22.15 -49.49 -3.24
N ARG A 312 -22.95 -49.56 -2.17
CA ARG A 312 -22.62 -49.07 -0.82
C ARG A 312 -22.87 -50.12 0.26
N CYS A 313 -22.13 -50.04 1.36
CA CYS A 313 -22.45 -50.75 2.60
C CYS A 313 -23.57 -50.00 3.35
N GLN A 314 -24.36 -50.72 4.17
CA GLN A 314 -25.56 -50.19 4.85
C GLN A 314 -25.35 -48.79 5.46
N GLN A 315 -24.32 -48.66 6.31
CA GLN A 315 -23.95 -47.42 7.00
C GLN A 315 -23.76 -46.19 6.07
N HIS A 316 -23.22 -46.39 4.86
CA HIS A 316 -23.02 -45.31 3.86
C HIS A 316 -24.21 -45.16 2.89
N GLY A 317 -25.21 -46.04 2.98
CA GLY A 317 -26.57 -45.80 2.49
C GLY A 317 -27.34 -44.92 3.46
N ASP A 318 -27.46 -45.37 4.72
CA ASP A 318 -28.18 -44.66 5.80
C ASP A 318 -27.67 -43.21 5.96
N GLU A 319 -26.35 -43.00 5.94
CA GLU A 319 -25.75 -41.68 6.02
C GLU A 319 -26.13 -40.80 4.82
N TYR A 320 -26.16 -41.37 3.61
CA TYR A 320 -26.46 -40.62 2.39
C TYR A 320 -27.92 -40.21 2.32
N ASP A 321 -28.85 -41.10 2.65
CA ASP A 321 -30.28 -40.76 2.63
C ASP A 321 -30.61 -39.72 3.71
N ARG A 322 -29.95 -39.79 4.88
CA ARG A 322 -29.99 -38.72 5.90
C ARG A 322 -29.48 -37.39 5.34
N VAL A 323 -28.25 -37.34 4.82
CA VAL A 323 -27.61 -36.11 4.32
C VAL A 323 -28.35 -35.54 3.09
N LEU A 324 -28.96 -36.38 2.27
CA LEU A 324 -29.76 -35.96 1.12
C LEU A 324 -31.11 -35.37 1.55
N SER A 325 -31.75 -35.94 2.58
CA SER A 325 -32.95 -35.38 3.20
C SER A 325 -32.65 -34.04 3.89
N GLU A 326 -31.54 -33.97 4.63
CA GLU A 326 -31.06 -32.75 5.27
C GLU A 326 -30.78 -31.66 4.22
N LEU A 327 -30.00 -31.96 3.17
CA LEU A 327 -29.71 -30.99 2.10
C LEU A 327 -30.97 -30.46 1.42
N ARG A 328 -31.96 -31.33 1.13
CA ARG A 328 -33.26 -30.91 0.58
C ARG A 328 -34.01 -29.99 1.54
N THR A 329 -33.93 -30.25 2.84
CA THR A 329 -34.54 -29.41 3.89
C THR A 329 -33.85 -28.05 3.97
N THR A 330 -32.51 -28.01 3.99
CA THR A 330 -31.71 -26.76 3.99
C THR A 330 -31.93 -25.95 2.70
N GLN A 331 -32.04 -26.60 1.54
CA GLN A 331 -32.39 -25.95 0.27
C GLN A 331 -33.85 -25.44 0.27
N GLY A 332 -34.77 -26.16 0.91
CA GLY A 332 -36.14 -25.70 1.15
C GLY A 332 -36.19 -24.45 2.02
N GLN A 333 -35.38 -24.39 3.08
CA GLN A 333 -35.21 -23.20 3.92
C GLN A 333 -34.62 -22.03 3.11
N ALA A 334 -33.59 -22.27 2.28
CA ALA A 334 -33.03 -21.27 1.37
C ALA A 334 -34.10 -20.71 0.40
N GLY A 335 -34.92 -21.60 -0.17
CA GLY A 335 -36.00 -21.23 -1.09
C GLY A 335 -37.14 -20.44 -0.43
N ALA A 336 -37.52 -20.82 0.81
CA ALA A 336 -38.47 -20.06 1.62
C ALA A 336 -37.91 -18.66 1.98
N HIS A 337 -36.61 -18.57 2.24
CA HIS A 337 -35.87 -17.33 2.48
C HIS A 337 -35.44 -16.62 1.18
N ARG A 338 -36.21 -16.72 0.08
CA ARG A 338 -35.98 -15.92 -1.14
C ARG A 338 -35.83 -14.43 -0.83
N LYS A 339 -36.67 -13.90 0.07
CA LYS A 339 -36.60 -12.52 0.58
C LYS A 339 -35.24 -12.16 1.17
N LEU A 340 -34.51 -13.12 1.73
CA LEU A 340 -33.17 -12.90 2.25
C LEU A 340 -32.14 -12.72 1.13
N VAL A 341 -32.21 -13.56 0.09
CA VAL A 341 -31.35 -13.41 -1.09
C VAL A 341 -31.64 -12.06 -1.77
N GLU A 342 -32.91 -11.67 -1.85
CA GLU A 342 -33.37 -10.36 -2.32
C GLU A 342 -32.87 -9.20 -1.41
N ASN A 343 -32.90 -9.35 -0.08
CA ASN A 343 -32.35 -8.38 0.88
C ASN A 343 -30.83 -8.21 0.70
N VAL A 344 -30.07 -9.30 0.76
CA VAL A 344 -28.60 -9.30 0.67
C VAL A 344 -28.16 -8.73 -0.69
N HIS A 345 -28.83 -9.13 -1.79
CA HIS A 345 -28.59 -8.54 -3.11
C HIS A 345 -29.00 -7.06 -3.18
N SER A 346 -30.09 -6.63 -2.52
CA SER A 346 -30.49 -5.22 -2.45
C SER A 346 -29.46 -4.36 -1.70
N ILE A 347 -28.91 -4.85 -0.60
CA ILE A 347 -27.86 -4.15 0.17
C ILE A 347 -26.58 -4.06 -0.68
N HIS A 348 -26.15 -5.18 -1.30
CA HIS A 348 -24.99 -5.21 -2.20
C HIS A 348 -25.17 -4.25 -3.41
N MET A 349 -26.34 -4.22 -4.06
CA MET A 349 -26.60 -3.30 -5.16
C MET A 349 -26.58 -1.83 -4.72
N LYS A 350 -27.09 -1.50 -3.52
CA LYS A 350 -26.98 -0.14 -2.96
C LYS A 350 -25.53 0.27 -2.71
N ARG A 351 -24.67 -0.65 -2.26
CA ARG A 351 -23.20 -0.47 -2.17
C ARG A 351 -22.61 -0.18 -3.56
N CYS A 352 -22.86 -1.04 -4.54
CA CYS A 352 -22.28 -0.92 -5.89
C CYS A 352 -22.65 0.37 -6.63
N TYR A 353 -23.88 0.85 -6.48
CA TYR A 353 -24.38 2.07 -7.12
C TYR A 353 -24.13 3.37 -6.32
N GLY A 354 -23.36 3.33 -5.24
CA GLY A 354 -23.07 4.52 -4.42
C GLY A 354 -24.31 5.15 -3.78
N LEU A 355 -25.39 4.37 -3.61
CA LEU A 355 -26.65 4.86 -3.04
C LEU A 355 -26.50 4.98 -1.53
N HIS A 356 -25.98 6.13 -1.09
CA HIS A 356 -25.78 6.52 0.30
C HIS A 356 -27.11 6.74 1.06
N THR A 357 -27.99 5.75 1.09
CA THR A 357 -29.09 5.70 2.05
C THR A 357 -28.52 5.67 3.47
N THR A 358 -28.97 6.62 4.30
CA THR A 358 -28.59 6.72 5.71
C THR A 358 -29.23 5.58 6.51
N TYR A 359 -28.58 4.42 6.52
CA TYR A 359 -29.04 3.25 7.28
C TYR A 359 -29.08 3.57 8.78
N THR A 360 -30.20 3.24 9.43
CA THR A 360 -30.30 3.32 10.89
C THR A 360 -29.53 2.17 11.55
N LEU A 361 -29.13 2.33 12.81
CA LEU A 361 -28.44 1.27 13.56
C LEU A 361 -29.24 -0.05 13.60
N VAL A 362 -30.58 0.05 13.62
CA VAL A 362 -31.49 -1.11 13.54
C VAL A 362 -31.39 -1.79 12.17
N GLN A 363 -31.41 -1.02 11.08
CA GLN A 363 -31.29 -1.56 9.72
C GLN A 363 -29.92 -2.21 9.47
N VAL A 364 -28.83 -1.61 9.94
CA VAL A 364 -27.49 -2.22 9.84
C VAL A 364 -27.42 -3.50 10.67
N THR A 365 -27.95 -3.50 11.89
CA THR A 365 -27.93 -4.69 12.76
C THR A 365 -28.76 -5.84 12.19
N GLN A 366 -29.93 -5.56 11.61
CA GLN A 366 -30.70 -6.57 10.87
C GLN A 366 -29.93 -7.08 9.64
N SER A 367 -29.29 -6.18 8.88
CA SER A 367 -28.48 -6.54 7.71
C SER A 367 -27.30 -7.46 8.07
N ILE A 368 -26.66 -7.23 9.22
CA ILE A 368 -25.61 -8.12 9.76
C ILE A 368 -26.17 -9.51 10.06
N ALA A 369 -27.34 -9.60 10.71
CA ALA A 369 -27.99 -10.87 11.02
C ALA A 369 -28.39 -11.62 9.74
N ASP A 370 -29.00 -10.92 8.78
CA ASP A 370 -29.41 -11.43 7.47
C ASP A 370 -28.22 -12.04 6.70
N VAL A 371 -27.12 -11.28 6.55
CA VAL A 371 -25.90 -11.73 5.85
C VAL A 371 -25.21 -12.88 6.60
N THR A 372 -25.14 -12.83 7.93
CA THR A 372 -24.52 -13.89 8.75
C THR A 372 -25.29 -15.22 8.64
N TRP A 373 -26.63 -15.18 8.63
CA TRP A 373 -27.45 -16.37 8.43
C TRP A 373 -27.29 -16.94 7.02
N TYR A 374 -27.25 -16.09 5.99
CA TYR A 374 -27.00 -16.52 4.60
C TYR A 374 -25.64 -17.22 4.44
N LEU A 375 -24.56 -16.68 5.03
CA LEU A 375 -23.25 -17.32 5.03
C LEU A 375 -23.26 -18.68 5.75
N SER A 376 -23.88 -18.75 6.92
CA SER A 376 -24.04 -20.00 7.67
C SER A 376 -24.79 -21.07 6.85
N LEU A 377 -25.90 -20.70 6.21
CA LEU A 377 -26.68 -21.59 5.36
C LEU A 377 -25.88 -22.07 4.13
N ALA A 378 -25.12 -21.16 3.51
CA ALA A 378 -24.25 -21.48 2.38
C ALA A 378 -23.15 -22.49 2.77
N ASP A 379 -22.55 -22.35 3.96
CA ASP A 379 -21.58 -23.33 4.47
C ASP A 379 -22.24 -24.66 4.85
N THR A 380 -23.43 -24.69 5.46
CA THR A 380 -24.19 -25.95 5.67
C THR A 380 -24.46 -26.67 4.35
N ILE A 381 -24.96 -25.96 3.32
CA ILE A 381 -25.20 -26.51 1.98
C ILE A 381 -23.89 -27.04 1.35
N LYS A 382 -22.79 -26.31 1.50
CA LYS A 382 -21.45 -26.69 0.98
C LYS A 382 -20.87 -27.92 1.70
N VAL A 383 -21.07 -28.05 3.01
CA VAL A 383 -20.70 -29.23 3.80
C VAL A 383 -21.54 -30.44 3.35
N LEU A 384 -22.87 -30.35 3.39
CA LEU A 384 -23.77 -31.45 3.01
C LEU A 384 -23.52 -31.91 1.57
N SER A 385 -23.38 -30.99 0.61
CA SER A 385 -23.04 -31.30 -0.79
C SER A 385 -21.65 -31.92 -0.95
N THR A 386 -20.72 -31.68 -0.02
CA THR A 386 -19.40 -32.34 -0.01
C THR A 386 -19.47 -33.73 0.60
N THR A 387 -20.31 -33.93 1.61
CA THR A 387 -20.60 -35.25 2.19
C THR A 387 -21.35 -36.16 1.21
N LEU A 388 -22.31 -35.65 0.43
CA LEU A 388 -22.92 -36.44 -0.66
C LEU A 388 -21.87 -36.92 -1.67
N ARG A 389 -21.01 -36.02 -2.16
CA ARG A 389 -19.91 -36.36 -3.10
C ARG A 389 -18.89 -37.33 -2.49
N ARG A 390 -18.65 -37.28 -1.16
CA ARG A 390 -17.84 -38.28 -0.43
C ARG A 390 -18.47 -39.68 -0.51
N LEU A 391 -19.79 -39.75 -0.38
CA LEU A 391 -20.56 -40.99 -0.33
C LEU A 391 -20.88 -41.57 -1.71
N GLU A 392 -20.97 -40.72 -2.75
CA GLU A 392 -21.15 -41.09 -4.15
C GLU A 392 -19.92 -41.77 -4.77
N GLY A 393 -18.72 -41.58 -4.20
CA GLY A 393 -17.51 -42.29 -4.59
C GLY A 393 -16.87 -41.88 -5.92
N TYR A 394 -17.52 -41.03 -6.71
CA TYR A 394 -17.00 -40.50 -7.98
C TYR A 394 -16.19 -39.21 -7.77
N PRO A 395 -14.91 -39.16 -8.18
CA PRO A 395 -14.18 -37.91 -8.33
C PRO A 395 -14.62 -37.22 -9.64
N HIS A 396 -15.84 -36.71 -9.69
CA HIS A 396 -16.28 -35.93 -10.87
C HIS A 396 -15.37 -34.70 -11.05
N PRO A 397 -14.73 -34.52 -12.23
CA PRO A 397 -14.14 -33.23 -12.57
C PRO A 397 -15.26 -32.19 -12.58
N ARG A 398 -15.02 -30.99 -12.02
CA ARG A 398 -16.03 -30.00 -11.62
C ARG A 398 -17.18 -29.84 -12.64
N ILE A 399 -18.25 -30.63 -12.49
CA ILE A 399 -19.49 -30.42 -13.26
C ILE A 399 -20.12 -29.15 -12.70
N SER A 400 -20.10 -28.09 -13.49
CA SER A 400 -20.85 -26.87 -13.20
C SER A 400 -22.33 -27.21 -13.12
N HIS A 401 -22.95 -26.95 -11.96
CA HIS A 401 -24.37 -27.21 -11.73
C HIS A 401 -25.23 -26.25 -12.60
N SER A 402 -25.46 -26.64 -13.86
CA SER A 402 -25.99 -25.76 -14.91
C SER A 402 -27.05 -26.41 -15.81
N THR A 403 -27.69 -27.49 -15.36
CA THR A 403 -28.78 -28.20 -16.09
C THR A 403 -29.84 -28.78 -15.16
N ALA A 404 -30.53 -27.90 -14.43
CA ALA A 404 -31.87 -28.16 -13.90
C ALA A 404 -32.70 -26.87 -14.08
N GLY A 405 -33.91 -26.98 -14.64
CA GLY A 405 -34.69 -25.82 -15.09
C GLY A 405 -35.34 -25.02 -13.97
N THR A 406 -34.56 -24.30 -13.16
CA THR A 406 -35.06 -23.37 -12.14
C THR A 406 -35.23 -21.95 -12.67
N THR A 407 -36.26 -21.28 -12.16
CA THR A 407 -36.55 -19.85 -12.38
C THR A 407 -35.30 -18.98 -12.23
N THR A 408 -35.18 -17.95 -13.07
CA THR A 408 -34.04 -17.01 -13.12
C THR A 408 -33.90 -16.18 -11.84
N LEU A 409 -33.40 -16.79 -10.77
CA LEU A 409 -32.98 -16.12 -9.55
C LEU A 409 -31.77 -15.21 -9.85
N PRO A 410 -31.58 -14.11 -9.08
CA PRO A 410 -30.34 -13.35 -9.13
C PRO A 410 -29.13 -14.26 -8.96
N ILE A 411 -28.05 -14.00 -9.72
CA ILE A 411 -26.80 -14.74 -9.59
C ILE A 411 -26.37 -14.66 -8.11
N PRO A 412 -26.15 -15.80 -7.42
CA PRO A 412 -25.70 -15.79 -6.04
C PRO A 412 -24.40 -14.99 -5.94
N LEU A 413 -24.33 -14.06 -4.98
CA LEU A 413 -23.09 -13.34 -4.70
C LEU A 413 -21.98 -14.33 -4.36
N GLY A 414 -20.74 -13.99 -4.68
CA GLY A 414 -19.58 -14.74 -4.22
C GLY A 414 -19.57 -14.83 -2.70
N ARG A 415 -18.93 -15.88 -2.18
CA ARG A 415 -18.67 -15.98 -0.73
C ARG A 415 -17.94 -14.72 -0.28
N ASP A 416 -16.89 -14.39 -1.01
CA ASP A 416 -15.96 -13.30 -0.75
C ASP A 416 -16.70 -11.94 -0.79
N ASP A 417 -17.51 -11.69 -1.83
CA ASP A 417 -18.42 -10.52 -1.92
C ASP A 417 -19.36 -10.35 -0.70
N THR A 418 -19.72 -11.47 -0.08
CA THR A 418 -20.68 -11.55 1.03
C THR A 418 -19.98 -11.40 2.39
N GLU A 419 -18.75 -11.93 2.53
CA GLU A 419 -17.90 -11.74 3.71
C GLU A 419 -17.38 -10.28 3.77
N ASP A 420 -17.04 -9.68 2.63
CA ASP A 420 -16.81 -8.24 2.44
C ASP A 420 -18.00 -7.40 2.93
N LEU A 421 -19.20 -7.74 2.45
CA LEU A 421 -20.43 -7.02 2.82
C LEU A 421 -20.68 -7.11 4.33
N LEU A 422 -20.40 -8.25 4.95
CA LEU A 422 -20.50 -8.42 6.40
C LEU A 422 -19.47 -7.56 7.16
N ALA A 423 -18.24 -7.44 6.64
CA ALA A 423 -17.20 -6.58 7.21
C ALA A 423 -17.57 -5.09 7.11
N GLU A 424 -18.06 -4.64 5.96
CA GLU A 424 -18.54 -3.26 5.78
C GLU A 424 -19.73 -2.93 6.69
N LEU A 425 -20.70 -3.84 6.82
CA LEU A 425 -21.85 -3.64 7.71
C LEU A 425 -21.42 -3.54 9.19
N LYS A 426 -20.46 -4.36 9.63
CA LYS A 426 -19.86 -4.26 10.99
C LYS A 426 -19.11 -2.94 11.19
N ASN A 427 -18.41 -2.44 10.16
CA ASN A 427 -17.75 -1.14 10.18
C ASN A 427 -18.78 0.02 10.27
N ALA A 428 -19.87 -0.05 9.50
CA ALA A 428 -20.98 0.89 9.55
C ALA A 428 -21.67 0.89 10.93
N GLN A 429 -21.93 -0.28 11.52
CA GLN A 429 -22.46 -0.43 12.87
C GLN A 429 -21.52 0.22 13.91
N SER A 430 -20.22 -0.03 13.79
CA SER A 430 -19.19 0.56 14.67
C SER A 430 -19.13 2.09 14.57
N LYS A 431 -19.28 2.66 13.36
CA LYS A 431 -19.38 4.11 13.14
C LYS A 431 -20.66 4.69 13.78
N LEU A 432 -21.81 4.05 13.55
CA LEU A 432 -23.09 4.46 14.15
C LEU A 432 -23.10 4.38 15.68
N LEU A 433 -22.32 3.48 16.28
CA LEU A 433 -22.13 3.38 17.74
C LEU A 433 -21.15 4.41 18.33
N ARG A 434 -20.26 5.02 17.52
CA ARG A 434 -19.34 6.09 17.96
C ARG A 434 -19.99 7.49 17.94
N LEU A 435 -20.85 7.77 16.96
CA LEU A 435 -21.53 9.08 16.81
C LEU A 435 -22.28 9.58 18.07
N PRO A 436 -22.96 8.73 18.89
CA PRO A 436 -23.54 9.15 20.17
C PRO A 436 -22.51 9.72 21.15
N TYR A 437 -21.30 9.16 21.19
CA TYR A 437 -20.23 9.60 22.11
C TYR A 437 -19.68 10.97 21.71
N GLU A 438 -19.45 11.21 20.41
CA GLU A 438 -18.94 12.49 19.91
C GLU A 438 -19.94 13.65 20.07
N ARG A 439 -21.25 13.39 19.93
CA ARG A 439 -22.27 14.39 20.29
C ARG A 439 -22.31 14.66 21.79
N ALA A 440 -22.16 13.64 22.63
CA ALA A 440 -22.15 13.80 24.08
C ALA A 440 -20.92 14.59 24.59
N THR A 441 -19.72 14.36 24.02
CA THR A 441 -18.53 15.15 24.36
C THR A 441 -18.61 16.58 23.84
N LYS A 442 -19.10 16.81 22.60
CA LYS A 442 -19.29 18.17 22.07
C LYS A 442 -20.31 18.99 22.86
N LEU A 443 -21.40 18.39 23.38
CA LEU A 443 -22.30 19.11 24.30
C LEU A 443 -21.64 19.41 25.67
N LYS A 444 -20.81 18.51 26.21
CA LYS A 444 -20.11 18.76 27.49
C LYS A 444 -19.07 19.88 27.42
N ILE A 445 -18.42 20.07 26.27
CA ILE A 445 -17.47 21.17 26.03
C ILE A 445 -18.20 22.52 25.85
N ALA A 446 -19.50 22.49 25.52
CA ALA A 446 -20.33 23.68 25.30
C ALA A 446 -21.08 24.20 26.54
N MET A 447 -20.78 23.69 27.74
CA MET A 447 -21.27 24.29 28.99
C MET A 447 -20.30 25.39 29.45
N PRO A 448 -20.71 26.68 29.53
CA PRO A 448 -19.86 27.72 30.08
C PRO A 448 -19.60 27.47 31.56
N ALA A 449 -18.37 27.72 32.02
CA ALA A 449 -18.02 27.61 33.43
C ALA A 449 -18.88 28.58 34.26
N GLN A 450 -19.51 28.08 35.33
CA GLN A 450 -20.25 28.95 36.24
C GLN A 450 -19.28 29.87 36.98
N GLN A 451 -19.20 31.12 36.52
CA GLN A 451 -18.32 32.13 37.10
C GLN A 451 -18.84 32.53 38.48
N ASN A 452 -18.14 32.07 39.51
CA ASN A 452 -18.51 32.27 40.91
C ASN A 452 -18.51 33.76 41.26
N CYS A 453 -19.68 34.31 41.61
CA CYS A 453 -19.84 35.73 41.91
C CYS A 453 -20.79 35.93 43.10
N ASN A 454 -20.24 35.90 44.31
CA ASN A 454 -20.91 36.29 45.54
C ASN A 454 -20.49 37.72 45.94
N GLN A 455 -21.26 38.75 45.57
CA GLN A 455 -21.32 39.96 46.38
C GLN A 455 -22.60 40.81 46.18
N VAL A 456 -23.30 40.93 47.32
CA VAL A 456 -24.34 41.86 47.77
C VAL A 456 -24.28 43.27 47.15
N VAL A 457 -25.44 43.85 46.76
CA VAL A 457 -26.08 45.05 47.37
C VAL A 457 -27.44 45.38 46.73
N ALA A 458 -28.33 45.92 47.57
CA ALA A 458 -29.78 46.15 47.52
C ALA A 458 -30.41 46.99 46.36
N ALA A 459 -31.75 47.10 46.48
CA ALA A 459 -32.68 48.08 45.90
C ALA A 459 -33.10 47.95 44.41
N GLU A 460 -34.29 48.39 43.98
CA GLU A 460 -35.66 48.27 44.55
C GLU A 460 -36.72 48.68 43.49
N ASP A 461 -37.87 48.00 43.49
CA ASP A 461 -39.20 48.47 43.03
C ASP A 461 -39.52 48.70 41.50
N ARG A 462 -40.82 48.57 41.18
CA ARG A 462 -41.62 49.04 40.02
C ARG A 462 -41.60 48.31 38.65
N ASN A 463 -42.42 47.25 38.62
CA ASN A 463 -43.56 46.99 37.70
C ASN A 463 -43.38 46.83 36.16
N PRO A 464 -44.19 45.94 35.53
CA PRO A 464 -44.28 45.76 34.07
C PRO A 464 -45.44 46.55 33.42
N VAL A 465 -45.45 46.67 32.07
CA VAL A 465 -46.68 46.64 31.22
C VAL A 465 -46.37 46.63 29.70
N THR A 466 -47.29 46.05 28.89
CA THR A 466 -47.45 46.09 27.40
C THR A 466 -46.36 45.55 26.45
N SER A 467 -46.76 44.51 25.71
CA SER A 467 -46.43 44.22 24.28
C SER A 467 -47.43 44.96 23.34
N PRO A 468 -47.49 44.74 22.00
CA PRO A 468 -46.55 44.22 20.99
C PRO A 468 -46.48 45.15 19.73
N THR A 469 -46.18 44.62 18.52
CA THR A 469 -46.75 45.00 17.17
C THR A 469 -45.75 45.39 16.04
N THR A 470 -45.24 44.36 15.34
CA THR A 470 -45.09 44.27 13.85
C THR A 470 -44.06 45.22 13.13
N PRO A 471 -43.91 45.27 11.76
CA PRO A 471 -42.57 45.24 11.14
C PRO A 471 -42.24 46.49 10.29
N PRO A 472 -41.14 46.51 9.51
CA PRO A 472 -41.21 46.08 8.09
C PRO A 472 -39.92 45.30 7.67
N LEU A 473 -39.35 45.24 6.45
CA LEU A 473 -39.54 45.87 5.13
C LEU A 473 -38.95 44.93 4.03
N HIS A 474 -39.55 44.86 2.83
CA HIS A 474 -38.90 44.38 1.60
C HIS A 474 -38.30 45.58 0.84
N PRO A 475 -37.18 45.44 0.12
CA PRO A 475 -36.93 46.27 -1.06
C PRO A 475 -36.87 45.44 -2.35
N SER A 476 -37.29 46.07 -3.45
CA SER A 476 -37.30 45.53 -4.81
C SER A 476 -36.41 46.38 -5.72
N GLU A 477 -35.95 45.78 -6.82
CA GLU A 477 -35.60 46.42 -8.10
C GLU A 477 -34.76 47.71 -8.16
N SER A 478 -33.60 47.63 -8.81
CA SER A 478 -33.11 48.52 -9.88
C SER A 478 -31.60 48.29 -10.09
N LYS A 479 -30.95 48.55 -11.23
CA LYS A 479 -31.20 48.57 -12.68
C LYS A 479 -29.90 49.13 -13.30
N ASP A 480 -29.76 49.04 -14.62
CA ASP A 480 -28.99 49.98 -15.48
C ASP A 480 -27.43 49.96 -15.58
N LYS A 481 -27.00 49.80 -16.85
CA LYS A 481 -25.91 50.50 -17.59
C LYS A 481 -24.47 49.94 -17.71
N ASP A 482 -24.18 49.44 -18.92
CA ASP A 482 -23.28 49.99 -19.96
C ASP A 482 -21.78 50.32 -19.72
N GLY A 483 -20.95 49.97 -20.73
CA GLY A 483 -19.48 50.22 -20.84
C GLY A 483 -18.73 48.93 -21.24
N ASP A 484 -18.29 48.65 -22.47
CA ASP A 484 -17.45 49.41 -23.43
C ASP A 484 -16.03 49.70 -22.85
N ARG A 485 -14.86 49.46 -23.50
CA ARG A 485 -14.51 48.83 -24.81
C ARG A 485 -12.97 48.66 -24.96
N VAL A 486 -12.53 48.02 -26.05
CA VAL A 486 -11.16 48.04 -26.67
C VAL A 486 -10.05 47.25 -25.94
N GLY A 487 -9.21 46.54 -26.71
CA GLY A 487 -8.01 45.86 -26.17
C GLY A 487 -7.21 44.96 -27.13
N ALA A 488 -7.29 45.15 -28.45
CA ALA A 488 -6.65 44.25 -29.41
C ALA A 488 -5.15 44.55 -29.65
N LYS A 489 -4.33 43.50 -29.82
CA LYS A 489 -3.04 43.63 -30.53
C LYS A 489 -2.63 42.32 -31.24
N VAL A 490 -2.02 42.47 -32.41
CA VAL A 490 -1.66 41.37 -33.34
C VAL A 490 -0.15 41.37 -33.60
N VAL A 491 0.50 40.22 -33.42
CA VAL A 491 1.74 39.76 -34.09
C VAL A 491 1.62 38.22 -34.07
N SER A 492 1.43 37.46 -35.16
CA SER A 492 2.01 37.40 -36.51
C SER A 492 3.28 36.54 -36.60
N SER A 493 3.21 35.51 -37.47
CA SER A 493 4.30 34.91 -38.26
C SER A 493 5.59 34.45 -37.56
N ASN A 494 5.85 33.14 -37.57
CA ASN A 494 6.79 32.57 -38.56
C ASN A 494 6.69 31.05 -38.74
N SER A 495 7.21 30.56 -39.86
CA SER A 495 7.18 29.16 -40.31
C SER A 495 8.53 28.71 -40.85
N PHE A 496 9.08 27.59 -40.34
CA PHE A 496 10.13 26.72 -40.91
C PHE A 496 10.23 25.48 -39.96
N GLY A 497 10.70 24.29 -40.36
CA GLY A 497 11.10 23.78 -41.68
C GLY A 497 12.25 22.78 -41.56
N CYS A 498 12.03 21.50 -41.92
CA CYS A 498 12.95 20.35 -41.72
C CYS A 498 13.28 20.02 -40.23
N GLY A 499 13.78 18.83 -39.88
CA GLY A 499 13.89 17.57 -40.64
C GLY A 499 15.19 16.80 -40.42
N THR A 500 15.12 15.47 -40.61
CA THR A 500 16.25 14.50 -40.77
C THR A 500 16.92 13.92 -39.51
N VAL A 501 16.70 12.62 -39.30
CA VAL A 501 17.63 11.53 -38.88
C VAL A 501 18.80 11.85 -37.93
N TYR A 502 18.81 11.13 -36.80
CA TYR A 502 19.90 10.19 -36.45
C TYR A 502 19.32 8.93 -35.80
#